data_AF-A0A0M9EDQ0-F1
#
_entry.id   AF-A0A0M9EDQ0-F1
#
_cell.length_a   1.000
_cell.length_b   1.000
_cell.length_c   1.000
_cell.angle_alpha   90.00
_cell.angle_beta   90.00
_cell.angle_gamma   90.00
#
_symmetry.space_group_name_H-M   'P 1'
#
loop_
_entity.id
_entity.type
_entity.pdbx_description
1 polymer ?
#
loop_
_entity_poly.entity_id
_entity_poly.type
_entity_poly.pdbx_seq_one_letter_code
_entity_poly.pdbx_strand_id
1 'polypeptide(L)'
;MKKNCPGNETLYRYFFDTLTSREKKRVMKHLNHCPSCQEEFSVVQAILYDPDLLEWDSLSHQETAELMHQLDISNLSHTTQPVKNNPINISKLNRFISNLYNDFKEDARFYLEKIRMNFFYRPVPAHNHSFQFYAWHSNESELMNRWMRKKAVTRTESHAFENMIAIHKKFKQLKLDIYFEKSSQDNVLMRVNIKKRHENIQKTFFTLINNESKMAIRQFKEGWAYIENLQFSSYRMVFTQGNNEIGSYAFELSEAGLNET
;
A
#
# COMPACT_ATOMS: atom_id res chain seq x y z
N MET A 1 35.13 -29.89 -11.40
CA MET A 1 34.20 -29.24 -12.34
C MET A 1 33.34 -30.31 -13.01
N LYS A 2 32.03 -30.32 -12.75
CA LYS A 2 31.10 -31.31 -13.33
C LYS A 2 30.80 -30.90 -14.76
N LYS A 3 31.21 -31.72 -15.73
CA LYS A 3 31.37 -31.29 -17.13
C LYS A 3 30.07 -30.94 -17.89
N ASN A 4 28.88 -30.98 -17.29
CA ASN A 4 27.61 -30.74 -18.01
C ASN A 4 26.48 -30.13 -17.13
N CYS A 5 26.80 -29.50 -16.01
CA CYS A 5 25.78 -28.84 -15.18
C CYS A 5 25.38 -27.48 -15.80
N PRO A 6 24.09 -27.09 -15.73
CA PRO A 6 23.67 -25.73 -16.06
C PRO A 6 24.48 -24.72 -15.24
N GLY A 7 24.86 -23.60 -15.84
CA GLY A 7 25.47 -22.50 -15.09
C GLY A 7 24.47 -21.89 -14.11
N ASN A 8 24.97 -21.28 -13.04
CA ASN A 8 24.14 -20.64 -12.00
C ASN A 8 23.16 -19.62 -12.61
N GLU A 9 23.59 -18.84 -13.59
CA GLU A 9 22.74 -17.88 -14.31
C GLU A 9 21.50 -18.54 -14.96
N THR A 10 21.67 -19.75 -15.54
CA THR A 10 20.56 -20.50 -16.12
C THR A 10 19.58 -20.98 -15.03
N LEU A 11 20.10 -21.41 -13.87
CA LEU A 11 19.26 -21.79 -12.73
C LEU A 11 18.50 -20.60 -12.15
N TYR A 12 19.13 -19.43 -12.00
CA TYR A 12 18.44 -18.20 -11.57
C TYR A 12 17.32 -17.81 -12.54
N ARG A 13 17.61 -17.80 -13.84
CA ARG A 13 16.58 -17.51 -14.86
C ARG A 13 15.44 -18.51 -14.84
N TYR A 14 15.70 -19.76 -14.47
CA TYR A 14 14.69 -20.79 -14.28
C TYR A 14 13.76 -20.47 -13.09
N PHE A 15 14.31 -20.06 -11.94
CA PHE A 15 13.53 -19.71 -10.74
C PHE A 15 12.59 -18.51 -10.96
N PHE A 16 13.03 -17.48 -11.69
CA PHE A 16 12.22 -16.30 -11.99
C PHE A 16 11.36 -16.41 -13.27
N ASP A 17 11.19 -17.63 -13.79
CA ASP A 17 10.37 -17.93 -14.97
C ASP A 17 10.79 -17.24 -16.29
N THR A 18 11.98 -16.64 -16.35
CA THR A 18 12.51 -15.88 -17.52
C THR A 18 13.14 -16.73 -18.63
N LEU A 19 13.16 -18.05 -18.47
CA LEU A 19 13.62 -18.99 -19.51
C LEU A 19 12.50 -19.28 -20.51
N THR A 20 12.89 -19.56 -21.76
CA THR A 20 11.93 -20.08 -22.75
C THR A 20 11.44 -21.48 -22.37
N SER A 21 10.28 -21.88 -22.86
CA SER A 21 9.71 -23.23 -22.60
C SER A 21 10.66 -24.36 -22.99
N ARG A 22 11.51 -24.17 -24.01
CA ARG A 22 12.52 -25.14 -24.44
C ARG A 22 13.67 -25.25 -23.43
N GLU A 23 14.13 -24.14 -22.88
CA GLU A 23 15.19 -24.10 -21.88
C GLU A 23 14.71 -24.67 -20.54
N LYS A 24 13.49 -24.33 -20.11
CA LYS A 24 12.86 -24.91 -18.91
C LYS A 24 12.83 -26.44 -18.97
N LYS A 25 12.42 -27.01 -20.11
CA LYS A 25 12.44 -28.47 -20.33
C LYS A 25 13.84 -29.07 -20.23
N ARG A 26 14.88 -28.37 -20.70
CA ARG A 26 16.28 -28.84 -20.59
C ARG A 26 16.77 -28.82 -19.15
N VAL A 27 16.49 -27.73 -18.41
CA VAL A 27 16.83 -27.61 -16.98
C VAL A 27 16.12 -28.70 -16.19
N MET A 28 14.81 -28.89 -16.37
CA MET A 28 14.09 -29.96 -15.67
C MET A 28 14.61 -31.36 -16.02
N LYS A 29 14.87 -31.64 -17.29
CA LYS A 29 15.45 -32.92 -17.68
C LYS A 29 16.79 -33.16 -16.98
N HIS A 30 17.62 -32.12 -16.84
CA HIS A 30 18.89 -32.22 -16.12
C HIS A 30 18.69 -32.43 -14.61
N LEU A 31 17.84 -31.63 -13.97
CA LEU A 31 17.53 -31.75 -12.55
C LEU A 31 17.02 -33.15 -12.21
N ASN A 32 16.22 -33.79 -13.06
CA ASN A 32 15.76 -35.17 -12.81
C ASN A 32 16.87 -36.24 -12.80
N HIS A 33 18.06 -35.96 -13.35
CA HIS A 33 19.14 -36.95 -13.52
C HIS A 33 20.46 -36.56 -12.84
N CYS A 34 20.57 -35.35 -12.27
CA CYS A 34 21.80 -34.88 -11.65
C CYS A 34 21.58 -34.61 -10.15
N PRO A 35 21.95 -35.58 -9.26
CA PRO A 35 21.71 -35.46 -7.82
C PRO A 35 22.28 -34.19 -7.20
N SER A 36 23.44 -33.72 -7.65
CA SER A 36 24.01 -32.50 -7.08
C SER A 36 23.28 -31.22 -7.47
N CYS A 37 22.76 -31.15 -8.70
CA CYS A 37 21.95 -30.00 -9.07
C CYS A 37 20.58 -30.07 -8.39
N GLN A 38 20.07 -31.27 -8.04
CA GLN A 38 18.87 -31.40 -7.20
C GLN A 38 19.09 -30.85 -5.79
N GLU A 39 20.24 -31.15 -5.18
CA GLU A 39 20.59 -30.65 -3.86
C GLU A 39 20.71 -29.12 -3.85
N GLU A 40 21.49 -28.55 -4.78
CA GLU A 40 21.61 -27.10 -4.96
C GLU A 40 20.25 -26.44 -5.24
N PHE A 41 19.44 -27.05 -6.10
CA PHE A 41 18.09 -26.57 -6.41
C PHE A 41 17.18 -26.60 -5.18
N SER A 42 17.25 -27.65 -4.37
CA SER A 42 16.43 -27.80 -3.16
C SER A 42 16.80 -26.75 -2.11
N VAL A 43 18.09 -26.43 -1.95
CA VAL A 43 18.56 -25.36 -1.06
C VAL A 43 18.05 -23.99 -1.53
N VAL A 44 18.18 -23.68 -2.82
CA VAL A 44 17.69 -22.39 -3.36
C VAL A 44 16.17 -22.30 -3.29
N GLN A 45 15.46 -23.41 -3.56
CA GLN A 45 14.01 -23.46 -3.41
C GLN A 45 13.60 -23.27 -1.94
N ALA A 46 14.31 -23.90 -0.99
CA ALA A 46 14.08 -23.66 0.42
C ALA A 46 14.26 -22.16 0.72
N ILE A 47 15.37 -21.53 0.34
CA ILE A 47 15.60 -20.11 0.62
C ILE A 47 14.52 -19.20 0.00
N LEU A 48 14.15 -19.42 -1.26
CA LEU A 48 13.22 -18.55 -1.99
C LEU A 48 11.76 -18.73 -1.56
N TYR A 49 11.39 -19.90 -1.08
CA TYR A 49 10.02 -20.25 -0.71
C TYR A 49 9.86 -20.57 0.78
N ASP A 50 10.89 -20.33 1.59
CA ASP A 50 10.80 -20.41 3.04
C ASP A 50 9.83 -19.31 3.49
N PRO A 51 8.66 -19.66 4.04
CA PRO A 51 7.70 -18.68 4.53
C PRO A 51 8.33 -17.76 5.59
N ASP A 52 9.30 -18.24 6.35
CA ASP A 52 9.99 -17.47 7.38
C ASP A 52 11.07 -16.53 6.76
N LEU A 53 11.54 -16.80 5.53
CA LEU A 53 12.42 -15.91 4.76
C LEU A 53 11.66 -14.99 3.79
N LEU A 54 10.37 -15.24 3.51
CA LEU A 54 9.49 -14.24 2.89
C LEU A 54 9.08 -13.16 3.91
N GLU A 55 9.33 -13.40 5.20
CA GLU A 55 9.21 -12.47 6.32
C GLU A 55 10.51 -11.70 6.63
N TRP A 56 11.43 -11.53 5.67
CA TRP A 56 12.37 -10.41 5.80
C TRP A 56 11.56 -9.14 5.56
N ASP A 57 10.87 -8.71 6.62
CA ASP A 57 10.28 -7.39 6.74
C ASP A 57 11.36 -6.42 6.25
N SER A 58 11.03 -5.61 5.25
CA SER A 58 11.90 -4.51 4.86
C SER A 58 12.14 -3.71 6.13
N LEU A 59 13.39 -3.69 6.59
CA LEU A 59 13.79 -2.95 7.79
C LEU A 59 13.16 -1.57 7.70
N SER A 60 12.54 -1.10 8.78
CA SER A 60 12.04 0.27 8.80
C SER A 60 13.21 1.21 8.45
N HIS A 61 12.90 2.41 7.94
CA HIS A 61 13.95 3.39 7.66
C HIS A 61 14.86 3.64 8.87
N GLN A 62 14.32 3.52 10.08
CA GLN A 62 15.08 3.64 11.32
C GLN A 62 16.00 2.43 11.55
N GLU A 63 15.49 1.20 11.47
CA GLU A 63 16.30 -0.02 11.67
C GLU A 63 17.38 -0.17 10.59
N THR A 64 17.07 0.24 9.36
CA THR A 64 18.06 0.30 8.27
C THR A 64 19.14 1.31 8.59
N ALA A 65 18.78 2.51 9.08
CA ALA A 65 19.75 3.53 9.45
C ALA A 65 20.61 3.11 10.65
N GLU A 66 20.03 2.44 11.64
CA GLU A 66 20.74 1.89 12.80
C GLU A 66 21.72 0.79 12.38
N LEU A 67 21.33 -0.11 11.47
CA LEU A 67 22.21 -1.13 10.90
C LEU A 67 23.30 -0.52 10.02
N MET A 68 22.99 0.48 9.19
CA MET A 68 24.00 1.18 8.38
C MET A 68 25.02 1.92 9.26
N HIS A 69 24.60 2.44 10.42
CA HIS A 69 25.48 3.04 11.40
C HIS A 69 26.31 1.99 12.16
N GLN A 70 25.74 0.82 12.49
CA GLN A 70 26.47 -0.28 13.13
C GLN A 70 27.51 -0.92 12.20
N LEU A 71 27.24 -0.97 10.90
CA LEU A 71 28.13 -1.53 9.88
C LEU A 71 29.20 -0.54 9.39
N ASP A 72 29.25 0.66 9.96
CA ASP A 72 30.20 1.73 9.63
C ASP A 72 30.24 2.12 8.14
N ILE A 73 29.16 1.82 7.40
CA ILE A 73 29.01 2.14 5.97
C ILE A 73 28.87 3.66 5.78
N SER A 74 28.45 4.37 6.83
CA SER A 74 28.36 5.83 6.88
C SER A 74 29.71 6.57 6.81
N ASN A 75 30.85 5.87 6.89
CA ASN A 75 32.18 6.47 6.74
C ASN A 75 32.70 6.55 5.28
N LEU A 76 31.91 6.11 4.29
CA LEU A 76 32.14 6.51 2.90
C LEU A 76 31.69 7.96 2.73
N SER A 77 32.68 8.83 2.55
CA SER A 77 32.57 10.28 2.71
C SER A 77 31.68 10.93 1.65
N HIS A 78 30.38 11.02 1.94
CA HIS A 78 29.52 12.03 1.36
C HIS A 78 28.96 12.94 2.45
N THR A 79 29.46 14.17 2.41
CA THR A 79 29.16 15.30 3.29
C THR A 79 27.67 15.48 3.49
N THR A 80 27.19 15.31 4.72
CA THR A 80 25.83 15.65 5.14
C THR A 80 25.85 16.64 6.30
N GLN A 81 25.05 17.70 6.16
CA GLN A 81 24.75 18.66 7.22
C GLN A 81 23.66 18.10 8.16
N PRO A 82 23.65 18.50 9.45
CA PRO A 82 22.74 17.92 10.43
C PRO A 82 21.35 18.57 10.39
N VAL A 83 20.31 17.75 10.25
CA VAL A 83 18.91 18.15 10.51
C VAL A 83 18.52 17.64 11.89
N LYS A 84 18.23 18.55 12.83
CA LYS A 84 17.67 18.25 14.15
C LYS A 84 16.15 18.33 14.10
N ASN A 85 15.48 17.20 14.33
CA ASN A 85 14.05 17.16 14.57
C ASN A 85 13.73 17.60 16.01
N ASN A 86 12.84 18.58 16.15
CA ASN A 86 12.27 19.01 17.42
C ASN A 86 10.74 19.05 17.26
N PRO A 87 9.95 18.59 18.26
CA PRO A 87 8.50 18.66 18.20
C PRO A 87 8.05 20.13 18.15
N ILE A 88 7.24 20.46 17.16
CA ILE A 88 6.77 21.83 16.90
C ILE A 88 5.93 22.27 18.09
N ASN A 89 6.52 23.11 18.92
CA ASN A 89 5.81 23.81 19.98
C ASN A 89 4.86 24.81 19.32
N ILE A 90 3.56 24.51 19.33
CA ILE A 90 2.47 25.29 18.70
C ILE A 90 2.52 26.77 19.12
N SER A 91 3.03 27.08 20.32
CA SER A 91 3.24 28.46 20.77
C SER A 91 4.30 29.22 19.97
N LYS A 92 5.34 28.54 19.47
CA LYS A 92 6.36 29.13 18.58
C LYS A 92 5.82 29.32 17.17
N LEU A 93 5.02 28.38 16.66
CA LEU A 93 4.36 28.53 15.36
C LEU A 93 3.36 29.70 15.38
N ASN A 94 2.56 29.80 16.45
CA ASN A 94 1.65 30.94 16.63
C ASN A 94 2.38 32.27 16.75
N ARG A 95 3.54 32.30 17.44
CA ARG A 95 4.38 33.51 17.52
C ARG A 95 5.01 33.85 16.17
N PHE A 96 5.46 32.85 15.41
CA PHE A 96 6.03 33.02 14.08
C PHE A 96 5.00 33.58 13.08
N ILE A 97 3.80 32.99 13.04
CA ILE A 97 2.70 33.46 12.19
C ILE A 97 2.26 34.86 12.60
N SER A 98 2.14 35.13 13.91
CA SER A 98 1.79 36.47 14.40
C SER A 98 2.85 37.52 14.04
N ASN A 99 4.14 37.14 14.06
CA ASN A 99 5.23 38.04 13.72
C ASN A 99 5.36 38.30 12.20
N LEU A 100 5.04 37.32 11.36
CA LEU A 100 5.06 37.47 9.90
C LEU A 100 3.90 38.30 9.37
N TYR A 101 2.75 38.26 10.06
CA TYR A 101 1.51 38.90 9.62
C TYR A 101 1.03 39.94 10.64
N ASN A 102 1.95 40.79 11.12
CA ASN A 102 1.66 41.82 12.14
C ASN A 102 0.57 42.82 11.70
N ASP A 103 0.33 42.98 10.40
CA ASP A 103 -0.61 43.95 9.85
C ASP A 103 -2.05 43.42 9.68
N PHE A 104 -2.31 42.13 9.95
CA PHE A 104 -3.64 41.50 9.75
C PHE A 104 -4.20 40.86 11.04
N LYS A 105 -4.04 41.54 12.17
CA LYS A 105 -4.41 41.02 13.50
C LYS A 105 -5.90 40.68 13.68
N GLU A 106 -6.81 41.30 12.94
CA GLU A 106 -8.25 41.03 13.09
C GLU A 106 -8.73 39.84 12.24
N ASP A 107 -8.10 39.55 11.09
CA ASP A 107 -8.58 38.51 10.18
C ASP A 107 -8.18 37.09 10.61
N ALA A 108 -6.99 36.90 11.20
CA ALA A 108 -6.52 35.57 11.56
C ALA A 108 -7.42 34.85 12.59
N ARG A 109 -7.99 35.60 13.55
CA ARG A 109 -8.96 35.06 14.52
C ARG A 109 -10.29 34.72 13.86
N PHE A 110 -10.75 35.54 12.90
CA PHE A 110 -11.96 35.28 12.14
C PHE A 110 -11.86 33.98 11.34
N TYR A 111 -10.74 33.73 10.66
CA TYR A 111 -10.53 32.49 9.91
C TYR A 111 -10.42 31.25 10.82
N LEU A 112 -9.80 31.36 11.99
CA LEU A 112 -9.72 30.27 12.95
C LEU A 112 -11.08 29.90 13.57
N GLU A 113 -11.94 30.87 13.90
CA GLU A 113 -13.31 30.57 14.33
C GLU A 113 -14.18 30.04 13.18
N LYS A 114 -13.94 30.48 11.95
CA LYS A 114 -14.61 29.90 10.77
C LYS A 114 -14.25 28.43 10.57
N ILE A 115 -12.99 28.06 10.81
CA ILE A 115 -12.54 26.66 10.78
C ILE A 115 -13.22 25.87 11.92
N ARG A 116 -13.32 26.45 13.12
CA ARG A 116 -13.95 25.78 14.29
C ARG A 116 -15.46 25.55 14.12
N MET A 117 -16.18 26.49 13.51
CA MET A 117 -17.64 26.44 13.34
C MET A 117 -18.12 25.49 12.22
N ASN A 118 -17.25 25.11 11.28
CA ASN A 118 -17.63 24.29 10.10
C ASN A 118 -17.48 22.77 10.31
N PHE A 119 -17.14 22.31 11.51
CA PHE A 119 -17.05 20.87 11.82
C PHE A 119 -18.07 20.49 12.91
N PHE A 120 -19.30 20.15 12.50
CA PHE A 120 -20.23 19.38 13.33
C PHE A 120 -20.73 18.14 12.60
N TYR A 121 -20.76 17.03 13.31
CA TYR A 121 -21.17 15.70 12.84
C TYR A 121 -22.70 15.53 12.98
N ARG A 122 -23.38 15.13 11.91
CA ARG A 122 -24.70 14.47 11.97
C ARG A 122 -24.76 13.36 10.91
N PRO A 123 -25.20 12.13 11.26
CA PRO A 123 -25.46 11.10 10.27
C PRO A 123 -26.90 11.22 9.74
N VAL A 124 -27.10 11.01 8.44
CA VAL A 124 -28.41 10.87 7.80
C VAL A 124 -28.36 9.66 6.84
N PRO A 125 -29.44 8.86 6.71
CA PRO A 125 -29.38 7.44 6.41
C PRO A 125 -29.33 7.09 4.92
N ALA A 126 -28.87 5.86 4.67
CA ALA A 126 -28.71 5.21 3.37
C ALA A 126 -30.03 4.76 2.72
N HIS A 127 -30.02 4.64 1.39
CA HIS A 127 -30.69 3.66 0.48
C HIS A 127 -30.58 4.22 -0.96
N ASN A 128 -30.34 3.52 -2.08
CA ASN A 128 -30.33 2.12 -2.50
C ASN A 128 -29.25 1.93 -3.59
N HIS A 129 -28.71 0.70 -3.73
CA HIS A 129 -27.71 0.24 -4.71
C HIS A 129 -27.18 1.28 -5.71
N SER A 130 -26.10 1.95 -5.31
CA SER A 130 -25.29 2.79 -6.18
C SER A 130 -23.99 2.06 -6.47
N PHE A 131 -23.70 1.80 -7.75
CA PHE A 131 -22.31 1.57 -8.16
C PHE A 131 -21.52 2.83 -7.78
N GLN A 132 -20.45 2.66 -7.01
CA GLN A 132 -19.61 3.77 -6.57
C GLN A 132 -18.36 3.76 -7.44
N PHE A 133 -18.22 4.81 -8.26
CA PHE A 133 -17.02 5.06 -9.05
C PHE A 133 -16.14 6.08 -8.33
N TYR A 134 -14.85 5.76 -8.20
CA TYR A 134 -13.84 6.61 -7.58
C TYR A 134 -12.78 6.94 -8.61
N ALA A 135 -12.68 8.21 -9.03
CA ALA A 135 -11.70 8.65 -10.00
C ALA A 135 -10.35 9.01 -9.34
N TRP A 136 -9.24 8.84 -10.06
CA TRP A 136 -7.98 9.51 -9.71
C TRP A 136 -8.11 11.02 -9.96
N HIS A 137 -7.67 11.86 -9.03
CA HIS A 137 -7.84 13.32 -9.14
C HIS A 137 -6.47 13.99 -9.29
N SER A 138 -6.15 14.48 -10.49
CA SER A 138 -4.96 15.32 -10.73
C SER A 138 -5.21 16.79 -10.37
N ASN A 139 -4.14 17.50 -9.98
CA ASN A 139 -4.18 18.92 -9.59
C ASN A 139 -4.66 19.88 -10.72
N GLU A 140 -4.56 19.48 -11.99
CA GLU A 140 -4.85 20.37 -13.12
C GLU A 140 -6.37 20.54 -13.43
N SER A 141 -7.24 19.82 -12.72
CA SER A 141 -8.70 19.82 -12.96
C SER A 141 -9.47 21.00 -12.32
N GLU A 142 -8.80 21.87 -11.56
CA GLU A 142 -9.48 22.97 -10.85
C GLU A 142 -10.18 23.98 -11.77
N LEU A 143 -9.69 24.17 -12.99
CA LEU A 143 -10.28 25.13 -13.94
C LEU A 143 -11.60 24.64 -14.54
N MET A 144 -11.76 23.33 -14.73
CA MET A 144 -12.97 22.73 -15.31
C MET A 144 -14.11 22.59 -14.29
N ASN A 145 -13.76 22.37 -13.02
CA ASN A 145 -14.75 22.20 -11.95
C ASN A 145 -15.37 23.52 -11.46
N ARG A 146 -14.78 24.68 -11.78
CA ARG A 146 -15.35 25.99 -11.42
C ARG A 146 -16.65 26.29 -12.20
N TRP A 147 -16.84 25.67 -13.35
CA TRP A 147 -18.03 25.88 -14.20
C TRP A 147 -19.20 24.96 -13.85
N MET A 148 -18.94 23.78 -13.28
CA MET A 148 -19.95 22.76 -12.96
C MET A 148 -20.64 22.96 -11.58
N ARG A 149 -20.16 23.89 -10.74
CA ARG A 149 -20.68 24.15 -9.38
C ARG A 149 -21.97 24.99 -9.33
N LYS A 150 -23.03 24.58 -10.03
CA LYS A 150 -24.38 25.13 -9.77
C LYS A 150 -25.39 24.15 -9.20
N LYS A 151 -25.13 22.84 -9.16
CA LYS A 151 -25.99 21.87 -8.45
C LYS A 151 -25.15 20.67 -8.00
N ALA A 152 -25.28 20.30 -6.72
CA ALA A 152 -24.89 19.03 -6.07
C ALA A 152 -23.68 19.04 -5.10
N VAL A 153 -23.98 18.49 -3.91
CA VAL A 153 -23.15 17.79 -2.90
C VAL A 153 -21.82 18.46 -2.49
N THR A 154 -21.83 19.06 -1.30
CA THR A 154 -20.64 19.59 -0.61
C THR A 154 -19.75 18.46 -0.09
N ARG A 155 -18.54 18.32 -0.67
CA ARG A 155 -17.41 17.55 -0.14
C ARG A 155 -16.61 18.41 0.85
N THR A 156 -16.22 17.84 1.99
CA THR A 156 -15.20 18.42 2.88
C THR A 156 -13.82 18.32 2.24
N GLU A 157 -13.13 19.45 2.12
CA GLU A 157 -11.77 19.56 1.58
C GLU A 157 -10.76 18.94 2.57
N SER A 158 -10.38 17.68 2.34
CA SER A 158 -9.11 17.13 2.81
C SER A 158 -8.01 17.48 1.81
N HIS A 159 -6.77 17.71 2.27
CA HIS A 159 -5.60 17.81 1.38
C HIS A 159 -5.62 16.64 0.38
N ALA A 160 -5.75 16.95 -0.91
CA ALA A 160 -5.81 15.97 -1.98
C ALA A 160 -4.43 15.33 -2.12
N PHE A 161 -4.27 14.12 -1.60
CA PHE A 161 -3.21 13.24 -2.10
C PHE A 161 -3.65 12.82 -3.51
N GLU A 162 -3.08 13.47 -4.53
CA GLU A 162 -3.51 13.41 -5.94
C GLU A 162 -3.61 11.98 -6.51
N ASN A 163 -2.94 11.02 -5.88
CA ASN A 163 -2.88 9.63 -6.33
C ASN A 163 -3.52 8.64 -5.36
N MET A 164 -4.35 9.07 -4.40
CA MET A 164 -4.90 8.18 -3.37
C MET A 164 -6.43 8.11 -3.40
N ILE A 165 -6.97 6.89 -3.44
CA ILE A 165 -8.39 6.58 -3.22
C ILE A 165 -8.53 5.93 -1.85
N ALA A 166 -9.43 6.45 -1.00
CA ALA A 166 -9.74 5.88 0.30
C ALA A 166 -11.20 5.42 0.36
N ILE A 167 -11.42 4.18 0.80
CA ILE A 167 -12.73 3.53 0.85
C ILE A 167 -12.97 2.99 2.26
N HIS A 168 -14.12 3.31 2.83
CA HIS A 168 -14.52 2.81 4.13
C HIS A 168 -15.57 1.71 3.96
N LYS A 169 -15.27 0.50 4.44
CA LYS A 169 -16.20 -0.65 4.37
C LYS A 169 -16.47 -1.24 5.75
N LYS A 170 -17.65 -1.81 5.91
CA LYS A 170 -18.06 -2.51 7.13
C LYS A 170 -18.58 -3.90 6.76
N PHE A 171 -17.88 -4.93 7.21
CA PHE A 171 -18.27 -6.34 7.05
C PHE A 171 -18.63 -6.91 8.41
N LYS A 172 -19.94 -7.09 8.67
CA LYS A 172 -20.45 -7.51 10.00
C LYS A 172 -19.93 -6.59 11.12
N GLN A 173 -18.99 -7.07 11.93
CA GLN A 173 -18.36 -6.35 13.03
C GLN A 173 -17.02 -5.70 12.65
N LEU A 174 -16.46 -6.06 11.49
CA LEU A 174 -15.18 -5.54 10.98
C LEU A 174 -15.41 -4.21 10.28
N LYS A 175 -14.70 -3.16 10.73
CA LYS A 175 -14.65 -1.86 10.06
C LYS A 175 -13.27 -1.67 9.43
N LEU A 176 -13.26 -1.37 8.15
CA LEU A 176 -12.06 -1.30 7.33
C LEU A 176 -11.93 0.05 6.67
N ASP A 177 -10.68 0.50 6.58
CA ASP A 177 -10.26 1.48 5.60
C ASP A 177 -9.38 0.80 4.56
N ILE A 178 -9.67 1.04 3.29
CA ILE A 178 -8.90 0.53 2.16
C ILE A 178 -8.35 1.74 1.42
N TYR A 179 -7.05 1.79 1.23
CA TYR A 179 -6.36 2.84 0.53
C TYR A 179 -5.73 2.26 -0.74
N PHE A 180 -5.92 2.92 -1.87
CA PHE A 180 -5.25 2.63 -3.12
C PHE A 180 -4.42 3.84 -3.50
N GLU A 181 -3.14 3.64 -3.76
CA GLU A 181 -2.22 4.69 -4.13
C GLU A 181 -1.56 4.35 -5.47
N LYS A 182 -1.83 5.15 -6.50
CA LYS A 182 -1.25 4.98 -7.83
C LYS A 182 0.21 5.45 -7.80
N SER A 183 1.14 4.55 -8.14
CA SER A 183 2.54 4.90 -8.33
C SER A 183 2.78 5.44 -9.75
N SER A 184 3.97 5.99 -10.00
CA SER A 184 4.36 6.55 -11.29
C SER A 184 4.53 5.51 -12.42
N GLN A 185 4.44 4.22 -12.14
CA GLN A 185 4.70 3.12 -13.09
C GLN A 185 3.46 2.25 -13.37
N ASP A 186 2.25 2.82 -13.31
CA ASP A 186 0.97 2.10 -13.47
C ASP A 186 0.77 0.92 -12.49
N ASN A 187 1.51 0.94 -11.39
CA ASN A 187 1.34 0.04 -10.27
C ASN A 187 0.50 0.73 -9.19
N VAL A 188 -0.36 -0.03 -8.53
CA VAL A 188 -1.16 0.47 -7.42
C VAL A 188 -0.69 -0.20 -6.12
N LEU A 189 -0.40 0.61 -5.11
CA LEU A 189 -0.20 0.16 -3.73
C LEU A 189 -1.56 0.11 -3.04
N MET A 190 -1.92 -1.05 -2.50
CA MET A 190 -3.12 -1.20 -1.68
C MET A 190 -2.75 -1.41 -0.21
N ARG A 191 -3.41 -0.66 0.67
CA ARG A 191 -3.28 -0.75 2.12
C ARG A 191 -4.64 -0.98 2.73
N VAL A 192 -4.75 -1.97 3.60
CA VAL A 192 -6.00 -2.27 4.31
C VAL A 192 -5.77 -2.12 5.80
N ASN A 193 -6.62 -1.37 6.48
CA ASN A 193 -6.56 -1.12 7.92
C ASN A 193 -7.87 -1.54 8.61
N ILE A 194 -7.76 -2.26 9.72
CA ILE A 194 -8.88 -2.56 10.64
C ILE A 194 -8.96 -1.47 11.73
N LYS A 195 -10.00 -0.62 11.67
CA LYS A 195 -10.19 0.58 12.55
C LYS A 195 -10.33 0.32 14.05
N LYS A 196 -10.54 -0.90 14.50
CA LYS A 196 -10.76 -1.23 15.91
C LYS A 196 -9.91 -2.43 16.30
N ARG A 197 -9.32 -2.40 17.49
CA ARG A 197 -8.75 -3.58 18.16
C ARG A 197 -9.83 -4.63 18.32
N HIS A 198 -9.98 -5.48 17.30
CA HIS A 198 -10.70 -6.73 17.41
C HIS A 198 -9.75 -7.68 18.13
N GLU A 199 -10.23 -8.36 19.17
CA GLU A 199 -9.41 -9.33 19.94
C GLU A 199 -8.77 -10.40 19.04
N ASN A 200 -9.35 -10.61 17.85
CA ASN A 200 -8.93 -11.61 16.89
C ASN A 200 -8.29 -11.02 15.60
N ILE A 201 -7.73 -9.81 15.63
CA ILE A 201 -7.02 -9.24 14.46
C ILE A 201 -5.93 -10.20 13.96
N GLN A 202 -5.15 -10.77 14.87
CA GLN A 202 -4.06 -11.70 14.51
C GLN A 202 -4.56 -12.96 13.78
N LYS A 203 -5.83 -13.33 13.94
CA LYS A 203 -6.42 -14.49 13.25
C LYS A 203 -7.13 -14.12 11.95
N THR A 204 -7.05 -12.85 11.55
CA THR A 204 -7.73 -12.33 10.36
C THR A 204 -6.75 -12.28 9.20
N PHE A 205 -7.16 -12.89 8.10
CA PHE A 205 -6.43 -12.88 6.84
C PHE A 205 -7.27 -12.16 5.80
N PHE A 206 -6.59 -11.56 4.83
CA PHE A 206 -7.22 -11.15 3.60
C PHE A 206 -6.57 -11.89 2.43
N THR A 207 -7.42 -12.36 1.52
CA THR A 207 -7.03 -12.99 0.27
C THR A 207 -7.44 -12.09 -0.88
N LEU A 208 -6.51 -11.79 -1.77
CA LEU A 208 -6.80 -11.10 -3.03
C LEU A 208 -6.83 -12.12 -4.18
N ILE A 209 -7.92 -12.10 -4.94
CA ILE A 209 -8.16 -13.00 -6.06
C ILE A 209 -8.31 -12.14 -7.33
N ASN A 210 -7.67 -12.55 -8.42
CA ASN A 210 -7.79 -11.92 -9.75
C ASN A 210 -8.08 -13.03 -10.78
N ASN A 211 -9.11 -12.87 -11.61
CA ASN A 211 -9.47 -13.82 -12.69
C ASN A 211 -9.44 -15.29 -12.22
N GLU A 212 -10.10 -15.56 -11.09
CA GLU A 212 -10.18 -16.88 -10.43
C GLU A 212 -8.84 -17.43 -9.88
N SER A 213 -7.73 -16.74 -10.08
CA SER A 213 -6.41 -17.07 -9.52
C SER A 213 -6.18 -16.35 -8.19
N LYS A 214 -5.74 -17.10 -7.17
CA LYS A 214 -5.30 -16.49 -5.90
C LYS A 214 -3.99 -15.73 -6.15
N MET A 215 -4.01 -14.41 -5.95
CA MET A 215 -2.84 -13.56 -6.16
C MET A 215 -2.01 -13.41 -4.89
N ALA A 216 -2.67 -13.12 -3.76
CA ALA A 216 -1.99 -12.90 -2.50
C ALA A 216 -2.86 -13.30 -1.31
N ILE A 217 -2.21 -13.76 -0.25
CA ILE A 217 -2.81 -13.92 1.07
C ILE A 217 -1.92 -13.13 2.04
N ARG A 218 -2.54 -12.31 2.89
CA ARG A 218 -1.84 -11.51 3.90
C ARG A 218 -2.57 -11.61 5.23
N GLN A 219 -1.79 -11.83 6.28
CA GLN A 219 -2.24 -11.66 7.66
C GLN A 219 -2.16 -10.18 8.04
N PHE A 220 -3.09 -9.71 8.86
CA PHE A 220 -3.00 -8.35 9.40
C PHE A 220 -1.93 -8.27 10.50
N LYS A 221 -0.90 -7.45 10.29
CA LYS A 221 0.11 -7.08 11.30
C LYS A 221 -0.28 -5.72 11.87
N GLU A 222 -0.48 -5.64 13.19
CA GLU A 222 -0.88 -4.39 13.89
C GLU A 222 -2.14 -3.71 13.31
N GLY A 223 -3.04 -4.50 12.72
CA GLY A 223 -4.26 -3.99 12.09
C GLY A 223 -4.08 -3.53 10.64
N TRP A 224 -2.89 -3.68 10.05
CA TRP A 224 -2.58 -3.32 8.67
C TRP A 224 -2.21 -4.53 7.81
N ALA A 225 -2.51 -4.45 6.51
CA ALA A 225 -2.01 -5.36 5.49
C ALA A 225 -1.74 -4.60 4.19
N TYR A 226 -0.73 -5.04 3.43
CA TYR A 226 -0.19 -4.33 2.27
C TYR A 226 -0.09 -5.27 1.06
N ILE A 227 -0.42 -4.74 -0.13
CA ILE A 227 -0.07 -5.35 -1.41
C ILE A 227 0.49 -4.27 -2.32
N GLU A 228 1.68 -4.53 -2.83
CA GLU A 228 2.37 -3.68 -3.80
C GLU A 228 2.16 -4.21 -5.21
N ASN A 229 2.40 -3.36 -6.20
CA ASN A 229 2.41 -3.73 -7.62
C ASN A 229 1.10 -4.38 -8.10
N LEU A 230 -0.04 -3.87 -7.64
CA LEU A 230 -1.33 -4.23 -8.23
C LEU A 230 -1.44 -3.63 -9.63
N GLN A 231 -1.80 -4.47 -10.57
CA GLN A 231 -2.05 -4.09 -11.96
C GLN A 231 -3.52 -3.66 -12.13
N PHE A 232 -3.85 -3.07 -13.28
CA PHE A 232 -5.24 -2.80 -13.64
C PHE A 232 -5.95 -4.10 -13.99
N SER A 233 -6.97 -4.45 -13.22
CA SER A 233 -7.70 -5.71 -13.33
C SER A 233 -8.94 -5.73 -12.43
N SER A 234 -9.71 -6.81 -12.52
CA SER A 234 -10.83 -7.08 -11.63
C SER A 234 -10.38 -7.96 -10.46
N TYR A 235 -10.64 -7.49 -9.25
CA TYR A 235 -10.21 -8.11 -8.01
C TYR A 235 -11.38 -8.45 -7.12
N ARG A 236 -11.25 -9.56 -6.39
CA ARG A 236 -12.10 -9.88 -5.25
C ARG A 236 -11.23 -10.06 -4.02
N MET A 237 -11.45 -9.20 -3.04
CA MET A 237 -10.88 -9.29 -1.71
C MET A 237 -11.81 -10.10 -0.81
N VAL A 238 -11.27 -11.13 -0.15
CA VAL A 238 -12.02 -11.99 0.77
C VAL A 238 -11.34 -11.94 2.13
N PHE A 239 -12.12 -11.60 3.17
CA PHE A 239 -11.64 -11.56 4.55
C PHE A 239 -12.07 -12.83 5.28
N THR A 240 -11.10 -13.52 5.88
CA THR A 240 -11.34 -14.74 6.64
C THR A 240 -10.80 -14.61 8.06
N GLN A 241 -11.45 -15.28 9.01
CA GLN A 241 -10.96 -15.43 10.37
C GLN A 241 -11.10 -16.88 10.80
N GLY A 242 -9.95 -17.57 10.90
CA GLY A 242 -9.93 -19.03 10.92
C GLY A 242 -10.57 -19.60 9.65
N ASN A 243 -11.54 -20.49 9.81
CA ASN A 243 -12.24 -21.15 8.69
C ASN A 243 -13.49 -20.39 8.21
N ASN A 244 -13.78 -19.22 8.79
CA ASN A 244 -15.02 -18.49 8.51
C ASN A 244 -14.75 -17.28 7.60
N GLU A 245 -15.53 -17.14 6.53
CA GLU A 245 -15.55 -15.91 5.74
C GLU A 245 -16.33 -14.81 6.49
N ILE A 246 -15.65 -13.69 6.73
CA ILE A 246 -16.24 -12.51 7.37
C ILE A 246 -17.03 -11.71 6.34
N GLY A 247 -16.46 -11.52 5.16
CA GLY A 247 -17.07 -10.83 4.03
C GLY A 247 -16.11 -10.69 2.86
N SER A 248 -16.63 -10.20 1.75
CA SER A 248 -15.87 -9.97 0.52
C SER A 248 -16.20 -8.63 -0.11
N TYR A 249 -15.26 -8.14 -0.92
CA TYR A 249 -15.32 -6.86 -1.63
C TYR A 249 -14.76 -7.04 -3.03
N ALA A 250 -15.58 -6.79 -4.05
CA ALA A 250 -15.16 -6.85 -5.44
C ALA A 250 -15.01 -5.44 -6.01
N PHE A 251 -13.94 -5.24 -6.77
CA PHE A 251 -13.63 -3.96 -7.38
C PHE A 251 -12.79 -4.16 -8.64
N GLU A 252 -12.87 -3.19 -9.54
CA GLU A 252 -12.05 -3.10 -10.75
C GLU A 252 -11.10 -1.90 -10.63
N LEU A 253 -9.81 -2.15 -10.86
CA LEU A 253 -8.80 -1.10 -11.01
C LEU A 253 -8.59 -0.82 -12.48
N SER A 254 -8.68 0.44 -12.87
CA SER A 254 -8.46 0.94 -14.22
C SER A 254 -7.62 2.22 -14.20
N GLU A 255 -7.18 2.64 -15.38
CA GLU A 255 -6.54 3.95 -15.56
C GLU A 255 -7.41 5.11 -15.08
N ALA A 256 -8.74 4.97 -15.18
CA ALA A 256 -9.69 6.02 -14.80
C ALA A 256 -9.91 6.08 -13.27
N GLY A 257 -9.63 4.99 -12.55
CA GLY A 257 -9.95 4.91 -11.13
C GLY A 257 -10.27 3.51 -10.65
N LEU A 258 -11.02 3.46 -9.56
CA LEU A 258 -11.57 2.25 -8.96
C LEU A 258 -13.09 2.24 -9.15
N ASN A 259 -13.62 1.10 -9.58
CA ASN A 259 -15.06 0.87 -9.67
C ASN A 259 -15.48 -0.29 -8.77
N GLU A 260 -16.55 -0.13 -8.00
CA GLU A 260 -17.13 -1.24 -7.24
C GLU A 260 -18.00 -2.11 -8.14
N THR A 261 -17.84 -3.44 -8.07
CA THR A 261 -18.54 -4.42 -8.92
C THR A 261 -19.42 -5.36 -8.12
#